data_AF-A0A7Y4UNH3-F1
#
_entry.id   AF-A0A7Y4UNH3-F1
#
_cell.length_a   1.000
_cell.length_b   1.000
_cell.length_c   1.000
_cell.angle_alpha   90.00
_cell.angle_beta   90.00
_cell.angle_gamma   90.00
#
_symmetry.space_group_name_H-M   'P 1'
#
loop_
_entity.id
_entity.type
_entity.pdbx_description
1 polymer ?
#
loop_
_entity_poly.entity_id
_entity_poly.type
_entity_poly.pdbx_seq_one_letter_code
_entity_poly.pdbx_strand_id
1 'polypeptide(L)'
;MNTDEPTTSSPVSPARQAATRIWFAATLAWLAFIAWRTHQGWPKIPLDMGGTDPSTDAAYQAAQLGHVARALGLAIGVPAFVYVITRLVIRR
;
A
#
# COMPACT_ATOMS: atom_id res chain seq x y z
N MET A 1 -5.76 26.96 42.82
CA MET A 1 -4.34 27.23 42.48
C MET A 1 -3.83 25.98 41.80
N ASN A 2 -3.97 25.90 40.47
CA ASN A 2 -3.51 24.75 39.69
C ASN A 2 -2.01 24.91 39.44
N THR A 3 -1.24 23.92 39.90
CA THR A 3 0.18 23.76 39.59
C THR A 3 0.28 22.99 38.28
N ASP A 4 0.33 23.70 37.16
CA ASP A 4 0.67 23.10 35.88
C ASP A 4 2.17 22.75 35.92
N GLU A 5 2.50 21.48 36.22
CA GLU A 5 3.86 20.98 36.03
C GLU A 5 4.19 21.03 34.54
N PRO A 6 5.31 21.68 34.13
CA PRO A 6 5.77 21.60 32.77
C PRO A 6 6.30 20.19 32.52
N THR A 7 5.48 19.35 31.88
CA THR A 7 5.89 18.04 31.40
C THR A 7 7.09 18.19 30.47
N THR A 8 8.28 17.88 30.96
CA THR A 8 9.53 17.89 30.21
C THR A 8 9.49 16.75 29.19
N SER A 9 9.05 17.07 27.98
CA SER A 9 9.09 16.14 26.86
C SER A 9 10.55 15.77 26.58
N SER A 10 10.91 14.52 26.86
CA SER A 10 12.28 14.05 26.61
C SER A 10 12.60 14.21 25.11
N PRO A 11 13.78 14.75 24.76
CA PRO A 11 14.14 14.99 23.37
C PRO A 11 14.20 13.66 22.60
N VAL A 12 13.54 13.60 21.44
CA VAL A 12 13.57 12.43 20.55
C VAL A 12 15.00 12.21 20.07
N SER A 13 15.55 11.00 20.23
CA SER A 13 16.90 10.71 19.79
C SER A 13 17.04 10.90 18.26
N PRO A 14 18.17 11.45 17.77
CA PRO A 14 18.39 11.67 16.34
C PRO A 14 18.30 10.37 15.53
N ALA A 15 18.73 9.25 16.10
CA ALA A 15 18.61 7.93 15.50
C ALA A 15 17.14 7.50 15.30
N ARG A 16 16.27 7.75 16.29
CA ARG A 16 14.83 7.44 16.18
C ARG A 16 14.17 8.34 15.12
N GLN A 17 14.56 9.60 15.04
CA GLN A 17 14.04 10.53 14.03
C GLN A 17 14.46 10.12 12.61
N ALA A 18 15.72 9.72 12.42
CA ALA A 18 16.22 9.21 11.14
C ALA A 18 15.49 7.91 10.73
N ALA A 19 15.31 6.97 11.66
CA ALA A 19 14.57 5.75 11.42
C ALA A 19 13.13 6.03 10.98
N THR A 20 12.42 6.94 11.66
CA THR A 20 11.05 7.33 11.26
C THR A 20 11.01 7.93 9.86
N ARG A 21 11.97 8.79 9.50
CA ARG A 21 12.04 9.40 8.16
C ARG A 21 12.31 8.36 7.07
N ILE A 22 13.24 7.44 7.31
CA ILE A 22 13.54 6.34 6.39
C ILE A 22 12.31 5.45 6.21
N TRP A 23 11.64 5.09 7.32
CA TRP A 23 10.40 4.32 7.27
C TRP A 23 9.37 5.06 6.42
N PHE A 24 9.11 6.33 6.71
CA PHE A 24 8.13 7.13 5.98
C PHE A 24 8.43 7.21 4.47
N ALA A 25 9.69 7.43 4.09
CA ALA A 25 10.12 7.43 2.70
C ALA A 25 9.91 6.06 2.02
N ALA A 26 10.21 4.97 2.73
CA ALA A 26 9.97 3.61 2.25
C ALA A 26 8.48 3.33 2.04
N THR A 27 7.59 3.79 2.94
CA THR A 27 6.13 3.68 2.74
C THR A 27 5.68 4.39 1.48
N LEU A 28 6.15 5.63 1.28
CA LEU A 28 5.78 6.42 0.12
C LEU A 28 6.27 5.79 -1.17
N ALA A 29 7.52 5.32 -1.19
CA ALA A 29 8.07 4.58 -2.33
C ALA A 29 7.26 3.31 -2.63
N TRP A 30 6.84 2.59 -1.59
CA TRP A 30 6.02 1.40 -1.73
C TRP A 30 4.63 1.70 -2.31
N LEU A 31 3.97 2.74 -1.82
CA LEU A 31 2.67 3.19 -2.34
C LEU A 31 2.78 3.64 -3.80
N ALA A 32 3.82 4.41 -4.13
CA ALA A 32 4.09 4.85 -5.50
C ALA A 32 4.33 3.64 -6.43
N PHE A 33 5.09 2.64 -5.96
CA PHE A 33 5.32 1.42 -6.72
C PHE A 33 4.03 0.65 -6.99
N ILE A 34 3.16 0.47 -5.97
CA ILE A 34 1.87 -0.19 -6.15
C ILE A 34 1.02 0.59 -7.16
N ALA A 35 0.88 1.90 -6.98
CA ALA A 35 0.10 2.76 -7.87
C ALA A 35 0.59 2.69 -9.33
N TRP A 36 1.90 2.68 -9.53
CA TRP A 36 2.50 2.54 -10.86
C TRP A 36 2.20 1.17 -11.48
N ARG A 37 2.36 0.09 -10.71
CA ARG A 37 2.09 -1.28 -11.17
C ARG A 37 0.61 -1.49 -11.50
N THR A 38 -0.30 -0.97 -10.69
CA THR A 38 -1.75 -1.06 -10.94
C THR A 38 -2.17 -0.20 -12.11
N HIS A 39 -1.58 0.98 -12.30
CA HIS A 39 -1.87 1.83 -13.45
C HIS A 39 -1.44 1.16 -14.77
N GLN A 40 -0.28 0.53 -14.82
CA GLN A 40 0.19 -0.14 -16.04
C GLN A 40 -0.64 -1.36 -16.45
N GLY A 41 -1.18 -2.10 -15.47
CA GLY A 41 -2.00 -3.29 -15.71
C GLY A 41 -3.50 -3.01 -15.88
N TRP A 42 -3.93 -1.75 -15.89
CA TRP A 42 -5.35 -1.42 -15.93
C TRP A 42 -6.00 -1.97 -17.21
N PRO A 43 -7.10 -2.73 -17.10
CA PRO A 43 -7.79 -3.28 -18.26
C PRO A 43 -8.29 -2.13 -19.16
N LYS A 44 -8.02 -2.23 -20.46
CA LYS A 44 -8.44 -1.23 -21.46
C LYS A 44 -9.51 -1.84 -22.34
N ILE A 45 -10.62 -1.12 -22.53
CA ILE A 45 -11.65 -1.50 -23.49
C ILE A 45 -11.21 -1.02 -24.88
N PRO A 46 -11.15 -1.89 -25.90
CA PRO A 46 -10.89 -1.49 -27.27
C PRO A 46 -11.98 -0.53 -27.77
N LEU A 47 -11.58 0.58 -28.42
CA LEU A 47 -12.49 1.62 -28.93
C LEU A 47 -13.44 1.14 -30.04
N ASP A 48 -13.15 -0.02 -30.62
CA ASP A 48 -13.88 -0.69 -31.70
C ASP A 48 -14.96 -1.66 -31.21
N MET A 49 -15.06 -1.91 -29.90
CA MET A 49 -16.15 -2.72 -29.34
C MET A 49 -17.37 -1.84 -29.06
N GLY A 50 -18.53 -2.22 -29.61
CA GLY A 50 -19.79 -1.53 -29.35
C GLY A 50 -20.15 -1.62 -27.86
N GLY A 51 -20.22 -0.47 -27.18
CA GLY A 51 -20.54 -0.37 -25.73
C GLY A 51 -21.98 -0.73 -25.35
N THR A 52 -22.63 -1.59 -26.13
CA THR A 52 -24.00 -2.06 -25.96
C THR A 52 -24.10 -3.58 -25.85
N ASP A 53 -22.99 -4.32 -25.97
CA ASP A 53 -22.98 -5.77 -25.78
C ASP A 53 -22.81 -6.14 -24.28
N PRO A 54 -23.84 -6.73 -23.64
CA PRO A 54 -23.78 -7.14 -22.23
C PRO A 54 -22.64 -8.12 -21.91
N SER A 55 -22.19 -8.90 -22.90
CA SER A 55 -21.10 -9.86 -22.72
C SER A 55 -19.74 -9.19 -22.56
N THR A 56 -19.53 -8.05 -23.23
CA THR A 56 -18.29 -7.26 -23.13
C THR A 56 -18.20 -6.55 -21.79
N ASP A 57 -19.32 -6.01 -21.30
CA ASP A 57 -19.39 -5.40 -19.97
C ASP A 57 -19.09 -6.41 -18.87
N ALA A 58 -19.64 -7.63 -18.96
CA ALA A 58 -19.37 -8.69 -17.99
C ALA A 58 -17.89 -9.10 -17.99
N ALA A 59 -17.27 -9.23 -19.18
CA ALA A 59 -15.85 -9.54 -19.31
C ALA A 59 -14.97 -8.42 -18.74
N TYR A 60 -15.31 -7.15 -18.97
CA TYR A 60 -14.59 -6.01 -18.43
C TYR A 60 -14.70 -5.93 -16.90
N GLN A 61 -15.90 -6.14 -16.34
CA GLN A 61 -16.09 -6.20 -14.89
C GLN A 61 -15.29 -7.33 -14.25
N ALA A 62 -15.27 -8.52 -14.86
CA ALA A 62 -14.45 -9.64 -14.37
C ALA A 62 -12.95 -9.32 -14.42
N ALA A 63 -12.48 -8.67 -15.49
CA ALA A 63 -11.09 -8.24 -15.62
C ALA A 63 -10.72 -7.16 -14.58
N GLN A 64 -11.62 -6.22 -14.32
CA GLN A 64 -11.44 -5.18 -13.32
C GLN A 64 -11.39 -5.78 -11.91
N LEU A 65 -12.32 -6.68 -11.56
CA LEU A 65 -12.31 -7.42 -10.29
C LEU A 65 -11.02 -8.19 -10.09
N GLY A 66 -10.57 -8.93 -11.11
CA GLY A 66 -9.31 -9.67 -11.07
C GLY A 66 -8.09 -8.77 -10.87
N HIS A 67 -8.08 -7.58 -11.50
CA HIS A 67 -7.02 -6.59 -11.33
C HIS A 67 -7.00 -6.00 -9.91
N VAL A 68 -8.17 -5.61 -9.38
CA VAL A 68 -8.31 -5.09 -8.01
C VAL A 68 -7.92 -6.14 -6.97
N ALA A 69 -8.31 -7.41 -7.16
CA ALA A 69 -7.93 -8.49 -6.24
C ALA A 69 -6.40 -8.69 -6.20
N ARG A 70 -5.73 -8.67 -7.36
CA ARG A 70 -4.25 -8.76 -7.44
C ARG A 70 -3.58 -7.53 -6.83
N ALA A 71 -4.13 -6.34 -7.06
CA ALA A 71 -3.66 -5.09 -6.48
C ALA A 71 -3.73 -5.12 -4.95
N LEU A 72 -4.86 -5.54 -4.39
CA LEU A 72 -5.05 -5.73 -2.95
C LEU A 72 -4.08 -6.77 -2.39
N GLY A 73 -3.90 -7.89 -3.12
CA GLY A 73 -2.93 -8.92 -2.77
C GLY A 73 -1.51 -8.38 -2.67
N LEU A 74 -1.07 -7.54 -3.61
CA LEU A 74 0.24 -6.87 -3.54
C LEU A 74 0.32 -5.84 -2.41
N ALA A 75 -0.74 -5.06 -2.22
CA ALA A 75 -0.78 -3.99 -1.22
C ALA A 75 -0.71 -4.53 0.21
N ILE A 76 -1.41 -5.64 0.50
CA ILE A 76 -1.49 -6.23 1.84
C ILE A 76 -0.47 -7.37 2.02
N GLY A 77 -0.29 -8.18 0.98
CA GLY A 77 0.52 -9.41 1.05
C GLY A 77 1.99 -9.14 1.31
N VAL A 78 2.57 -8.09 0.70
CA VAL A 78 4.00 -7.78 0.93
C VAL A 78 4.26 -7.25 2.34
N PRO A 79 3.49 -6.28 2.88
CA PRO A 79 3.60 -5.90 4.30
C PRO A 79 3.38 -7.05 5.27
N ALA A 80 2.38 -7.89 5.02
CA ALA A 80 2.10 -9.07 5.85
C ALA A 80 3.25 -10.08 5.80
N PHE A 81 3.83 -10.32 4.62
CA PHE A 81 4.97 -11.20 4.44
C PHE A 81 6.20 -10.69 5.19
N VAL A 82 6.54 -9.40 5.04
CA VAL A 82 7.63 -8.76 5.78
C VAL A 82 7.42 -8.90 7.28
N TYR A 83 6.21 -8.64 7.79
CA TYR A 83 5.89 -8.79 9.20
C TYR A 83 6.09 -10.24 9.70
N VAL A 84 5.61 -11.24 8.96
CA VAL A 84 5.75 -12.65 9.31
C VAL A 84 7.23 -13.06 9.34
N ILE A 85 8.02 -12.68 8.34
CA ILE A 85 9.46 -12.98 8.28
C ILE A 85 10.21 -12.31 9.44
N THR A 86 9.97 -11.01 9.69
CA THR A 86 10.58 -10.31 10.81
C THR A 86 10.25 -10.99 12.14
N ARG A 87 8.99 -11.40 12.34
CA ARG A 87 8.57 -12.12 13.55
C ARG A 87 9.24 -13.48 13.69
N LEU A 88 9.44 -14.21 12.59
CA LEU A 88 10.10 -15.52 12.60
C LEU A 88 11.60 -15.41 12.89
N VAL A 89 12.28 -14.39 12.36
CA VAL A 89 13.71 -14.16 12.60
C VAL A 89 13.97 -13.70 14.03
N ILE A 90 13.15 -12.80 14.57
CA ILE A 90 13.29 -12.31 15.96
C ILE A 90 12.97 -13.41 17.00
N ARG A 91 12.19 -14.43 16.62
CA ARG A 91 11.84 -15.56 17.49
C ARG A 91 12.88 -16.69 17.49
N ARG A 92 13.91 -16.62 16.65
CA ARG A 92 15.05 -17.54 16.66
C ARG A 92 16.21 -16.91 17.43
#